data_AF-A0A0A9XF20-F1
#
_entry.id   AF-A0A0A9XF20-F1
#
_cell.length_a   1.000
_cell.length_b   1.000
_cell.length_c   1.000
_cell.angle_alpha   90.00
_cell.angle_beta   90.00
_cell.angle_gamma   90.00
#
_symmetry.space_group_name_H-M   'P 1'
#
loop_
_entity.id
_entity.type
_entity.pdbx_description
1 polymer ?
#
loop_
_entity_poly.entity_id
_entity_poly.type
_entity_poly.pdbx_seq_one_letter_code
_entity_poly.pdbx_strand_id
1 'polypeptide(L)'
;MAMWSYGRLVVITMVIMSFCRDFATGQDGTTEIEDHDEGQGDNNCHLTSQTFYGYIVRVWNSDWRNTSAHGSILAYRAILTTCSPFVTVNDATKAVVIRPLQHFTVYGQKERNIVDPEWNLDGGSICFQARKVVEIRPHPRCTPVNDLDSYYNFAVIVMEKPFLVFRQFTYPTLNFPSVLQDMVYWVSLVNIRRDPGCEIPLLYYHAQVKPVLSHHMRVKSLRYFVECIPRICEFPPYVFTPGAFRYPGHFPSAFHGTPAQQRAIREQTRKMCEESLRRLQNFTMLCTYFYQFPQIKIGHPYMDVRSHLWTGGAPLVCNGTAIGHTAIAIDRHEMAEFTQDFYVINTYIRVWSWMKALRKEFGQNWLEDHLIEKDMKDRGAKAREGGPIPPVPADQVRSLSDDGNDDVMNRSTMNRQSLIMTFGSILAAITASMGCFGHS
;
A
#
# COMPACT_ATOMS: atom_id res chain seq x y z
N MET A 1 -45.33 45.02 -12.01
CA MET A 1 -45.26 43.96 -10.97
C MET A 1 -44.29 42.81 -11.29
N ALA A 2 -43.74 42.67 -12.51
CA ALA A 2 -42.78 41.61 -12.85
C ALA A 2 -41.33 41.85 -12.36
N MET A 3 -40.95 43.09 -12.01
CA MET A 3 -39.58 43.41 -11.56
C MET A 3 -39.26 42.96 -10.13
N TRP A 4 -40.28 42.66 -9.31
CA TRP A 4 -40.07 42.29 -7.90
C TRP A 4 -39.83 40.78 -7.69
N SER A 5 -40.16 39.92 -8.66
CA SER A 5 -39.94 38.47 -8.54
C SER A 5 -38.52 38.04 -8.92
N TYR A 6 -37.85 38.77 -9.83
CA TYR A 6 -36.48 38.46 -10.23
C TYR A 6 -35.45 38.74 -9.13
N GLY A 7 -35.66 39.79 -8.32
CA GLY A 7 -34.76 40.12 -7.21
C GLY A 7 -34.69 39.02 -6.14
N ARG A 8 -35.83 38.39 -5.81
CA ARG A 8 -35.87 37.30 -4.83
C ARG A 8 -35.19 36.03 -5.34
N LEU A 9 -35.30 35.73 -6.64
CA LEU A 9 -34.67 34.54 -7.22
C LEU A 9 -33.14 34.66 -7.20
N VAL A 10 -32.59 35.85 -7.47
CA VAL A 10 -31.13 36.12 -7.45
C VAL A 10 -30.57 36.07 -6.02
N VAL A 11 -31.29 36.61 -5.04
CA VAL A 11 -30.87 36.53 -3.63
C VAL A 11 -30.89 35.09 -3.13
N ILE A 12 -31.92 34.30 -3.48
CA ILE A 12 -32.00 32.88 -3.09
C ILE A 12 -30.87 32.08 -3.77
N THR A 13 -30.57 32.32 -5.06
CA THR A 13 -29.45 31.63 -5.73
C THR A 13 -28.09 32.05 -5.19
N MET A 14 -27.89 33.32 -4.82
CA MET A 14 -26.65 33.76 -4.16
C MET A 14 -26.49 33.17 -2.75
N VAL A 15 -27.56 33.08 -1.96
CA VAL A 15 -27.53 32.46 -0.63
C VAL A 15 -27.28 30.95 -0.74
N ILE A 16 -27.92 30.26 -1.69
CA ILE A 16 -27.67 28.82 -1.93
C ILE A 16 -26.25 28.60 -2.46
N MET A 17 -25.74 29.43 -3.37
CA MET A 17 -24.35 29.32 -3.83
C MET A 17 -23.33 29.65 -2.74
N SER A 18 -23.65 30.55 -1.80
CA SER A 18 -22.82 30.83 -0.62
C SER A 18 -22.81 29.63 0.33
N PHE A 19 -23.98 29.06 0.63
CA PHE A 19 -24.10 27.85 1.47
C PHE A 19 -23.50 26.60 0.82
N CYS A 20 -23.54 26.48 -0.51
CA CYS A 20 -22.89 25.38 -1.23
C CYS A 20 -21.36 25.56 -1.32
N ARG A 21 -20.85 26.80 -1.21
CA ARG A 21 -19.40 27.04 -1.11
C ARG A 21 -18.85 26.61 0.25
N ASP A 22 -19.63 26.80 1.31
CA ASP A 22 -19.25 26.43 2.68
C ASP A 22 -19.32 24.92 2.95
N PHE A 23 -20.00 24.13 2.08
CA PHE A 23 -19.98 22.66 2.14
C PHE A 23 -18.78 22.02 1.40
N ALA A 24 -17.93 22.81 0.72
CA ALA A 24 -16.75 22.30 0.01
C ALA A 24 -15.41 22.66 0.69
N THR A 25 -15.42 23.35 1.83
CA THR A 25 -14.21 23.69 2.59
C THR A 25 -14.36 23.32 4.07
N GLY A 26 -14.75 22.09 4.36
CA GLY A 26 -14.67 21.53 5.70
C GLY A 26 -13.24 21.08 6.02
N GLN A 27 -12.45 21.97 6.62
CA GLN A 27 -11.43 21.71 7.67
C GLN A 27 -10.53 22.95 7.80
N ASP A 28 -11.05 23.98 8.48
CA ASP A 28 -10.21 24.96 9.18
C ASP A 28 -9.70 24.30 10.47
N GLY A 29 -8.62 23.54 10.34
CA GLY A 29 -7.82 23.01 11.45
C GLY A 29 -6.52 23.78 11.54
N THR A 30 -6.34 24.48 12.65
CA THR A 30 -5.16 25.29 12.99
C THR A 30 -3.85 24.53 12.89
N THR A 31 -2.80 25.25 12.49
CA THR A 31 -1.58 24.82 11.80
C THR A 31 -0.45 24.22 12.66
N GLU A 32 -0.77 23.53 13.76
CA GLU A 32 0.24 22.73 14.47
C GLU A 32 -0.17 21.26 14.42
N ILE A 33 0.54 20.49 13.59
CA ILE A 33 0.44 19.03 13.54
C ILE A 33 1.09 18.49 14.82
N GLU A 34 0.39 18.56 15.94
CA GLU A 34 0.72 17.77 17.12
C GLU A 34 0.47 16.29 16.81
N ASP A 35 1.23 15.39 17.45
CA ASP A 35 0.94 13.95 17.38
C ASP A 35 -0.50 13.72 17.84
N HIS A 36 -1.39 13.44 16.90
CA HIS A 36 -2.82 13.38 17.14
C HIS A 36 -3.33 11.95 17.00
N ASP A 37 -3.91 11.44 18.08
CA ASP A 37 -4.64 10.17 18.09
C ASP A 37 -6.14 10.51 18.08
N GLU A 38 -6.85 10.15 17.02
CA GLU A 38 -8.22 10.62 16.76
C GLU A 38 -9.13 9.43 16.37
N GLY A 39 -10.28 9.31 17.05
CA GLY A 39 -11.29 8.29 16.73
C GLY A 39 -12.30 8.05 17.86
N GLN A 40 -13.57 7.80 17.52
CA GLN A 40 -14.60 7.36 18.46
C GLN A 40 -14.75 5.84 18.39
N GLY A 41 -14.16 5.12 19.36
CA GLY A 41 -14.28 3.67 19.52
C GLY A 41 -12.94 3.01 19.85
N ASP A 42 -12.82 2.48 21.08
CA ASP A 42 -11.56 2.20 21.80
C ASP A 42 -10.75 3.47 22.06
N ASN A 43 -10.74 3.94 23.31
CA ASN A 43 -10.27 5.27 23.72
C ASN A 43 -8.85 5.70 23.29
N ASN A 44 -8.03 4.84 22.65
CA ASN A 44 -6.65 5.18 22.24
C ASN A 44 -6.24 4.77 20.81
N CYS A 45 -7.13 4.26 19.94
CA CYS A 45 -6.79 3.89 18.54
C CYS A 45 -5.55 2.99 18.33
N HIS A 46 -5.20 2.17 19.31
CA HIS A 46 -3.99 1.35 19.29
C HIS A 46 -3.97 0.35 18.13
N LEU A 47 -2.85 0.31 17.39
CA LEU A 47 -2.61 -0.70 16.37
C LEU A 47 -2.40 -2.07 17.01
N THR A 48 -2.57 -3.14 16.25
CA THR A 48 -2.44 -4.51 16.75
C THR A 48 -1.84 -5.38 15.66
N SER A 49 -0.94 -6.30 16.02
CA SER A 49 -0.37 -7.26 15.09
C SER A 49 -1.35 -8.38 14.71
N GLN A 50 -2.48 -8.47 15.41
CA GLN A 50 -3.55 -9.43 15.15
C GLN A 50 -4.53 -8.97 14.05
N THR A 51 -4.59 -7.66 13.75
CA THR A 51 -5.39 -7.18 12.63
C THR A 51 -4.70 -7.50 11.31
N PHE A 52 -5.50 -7.90 10.33
CA PHE A 52 -5.01 -8.00 8.96
C PHE A 52 -4.47 -6.63 8.54
N TYR A 53 -3.31 -6.62 7.90
CA TYR A 53 -2.72 -5.39 7.37
C TYR A 53 -2.46 -4.27 8.40
N GLY A 54 -2.36 -4.59 9.70
CA GLY A 54 -2.07 -3.59 10.75
C GLY A 54 -0.73 -2.85 10.60
N TYR A 55 0.12 -3.30 9.67
CA TYR A 55 1.37 -2.65 9.29
C TYR A 55 1.22 -1.64 8.14
N ILE A 56 0.06 -1.53 7.51
CA ILE A 56 -0.16 -0.61 6.39
C ILE A 56 -0.30 0.81 6.92
N VAL A 57 0.36 1.74 6.23
CA VAL A 57 0.29 3.15 6.54
C VAL A 57 0.07 3.97 5.28
N ARG A 58 -0.34 5.21 5.47
CA ARG A 58 -0.48 6.22 4.42
C ARG A 58 0.36 7.43 4.75
N VAL A 59 1.04 7.97 3.75
CA VAL A 59 1.78 9.22 3.85
C VAL A 59 0.94 10.32 3.22
N TRP A 60 0.42 11.19 4.09
CA TRP A 60 -0.37 12.34 3.70
C TRP A 60 0.53 13.55 3.46
N ASN A 61 0.20 14.33 2.44
CA ASN A 61 0.82 15.62 2.15
C ASN A 61 -0.17 16.74 2.46
N SER A 62 0.17 17.57 3.45
CA SER A 62 -0.67 18.66 3.94
C SER A 62 -0.82 19.79 2.92
N ASP A 63 0.22 20.09 2.13
CA ASP A 63 0.18 21.15 1.12
C ASP A 63 -0.80 20.82 0.00
N TRP A 64 -0.77 19.57 -0.47
CA TRP A 64 -1.60 19.12 -1.58
C TRP A 64 -2.91 18.50 -1.13
N ARG A 65 -3.11 18.36 0.19
CA ARG A 65 -4.27 17.72 0.81
C ARG A 65 -4.59 16.38 0.16
N ASN A 66 -3.55 15.57 0.00
CA ASN A 66 -3.68 14.26 -0.65
C ASN A 66 -2.73 13.21 -0.10
N THR A 67 -2.99 11.97 -0.48
CA THR A 67 -2.07 10.85 -0.26
C THR A 67 -0.92 10.93 -1.24
N SER A 68 0.29 11.12 -0.72
CA SER A 68 1.52 11.08 -1.53
C SER A 68 2.01 9.66 -1.80
N ALA A 69 1.85 8.76 -0.82
CA ALA A 69 2.18 7.35 -0.95
C ALA A 69 1.44 6.50 0.09
N HIS A 70 1.36 5.20 -0.15
CA HIS A 70 1.21 4.19 0.91
C HIS A 70 2.57 3.71 1.39
N GLY A 71 2.58 2.99 2.49
CA GLY A 71 3.78 2.35 2.99
C GLY A 71 3.46 1.19 3.90
N SER A 72 4.51 0.65 4.49
CA SER A 72 4.41 -0.39 5.50
C SER A 72 5.38 -0.15 6.64
N ILE A 73 4.94 -0.41 7.86
CA ILE A 73 5.77 -0.36 9.05
C ILE A 73 6.90 -1.38 8.89
N LEU A 74 8.13 -0.91 8.72
CA LEU A 74 9.32 -1.77 8.64
C LEU A 74 9.88 -2.09 10.03
N ALA A 75 9.86 -1.11 10.92
CA ALA A 75 10.27 -1.17 12.32
C ALA A 75 9.50 -0.10 13.13
N TYR A 76 9.75 0.02 14.44
CA TYR A 76 9.01 0.93 15.34
C TYR A 76 8.80 2.33 14.80
N ARG A 77 9.89 2.92 14.31
CA ARG A 77 9.95 4.29 13.84
C ARG A 77 10.23 4.38 12.35
N ALA A 78 10.23 3.27 11.62
CA ALA A 78 10.62 3.24 10.22
C ALA A 78 9.50 2.68 9.36
N ILE A 79 9.14 3.42 8.32
CA ILE A 79 8.17 3.03 7.31
C ILE A 79 8.90 2.80 5.99
N LEU A 80 8.66 1.67 5.34
CA LEU A 80 9.09 1.43 3.96
C LEU A 80 8.01 1.94 3.00
N THR A 81 8.42 2.70 1.98
CA THR A 81 7.53 3.26 0.96
C THR A 81 8.31 3.51 -0.34
N THR A 82 7.68 4.14 -1.34
CA THR A 82 8.32 4.64 -2.55
C THR A 82 9.08 5.94 -2.28
N CYS A 83 10.12 6.25 -3.05
CA CYS A 83 10.88 7.48 -2.88
C CYS A 83 10.41 8.62 -3.79
N SER A 84 9.84 8.32 -4.95
CA SER A 84 9.51 9.31 -5.98
C SER A 84 8.66 10.50 -5.50
N PRO A 85 7.68 10.35 -4.58
CA PRO A 85 6.90 11.48 -4.09
C PRO A 85 7.69 12.43 -3.16
N PHE A 86 8.79 11.96 -2.59
CA PHE A 86 9.54 12.64 -1.53
C PHE A 86 10.84 13.28 -2.00
N VAL A 87 11.24 13.01 -3.24
CA VAL A 87 12.46 13.57 -3.82
C VAL A 87 12.16 14.46 -5.01
N THR A 88 13.05 15.40 -5.25
CA THR A 88 13.11 16.24 -6.45
C THR A 88 14.54 16.24 -6.97
N VAL A 89 14.75 16.71 -8.20
CA VAL A 89 16.10 16.88 -8.73
C VAL A 89 16.35 18.35 -8.93
N ASN A 90 17.46 18.82 -8.37
CA ASN A 90 17.93 20.17 -8.63
C ASN A 90 18.42 20.24 -10.08
N ASP A 91 17.82 21.10 -10.89
CA ASP A 91 18.13 21.17 -12.32
C ASP A 91 19.58 21.57 -12.61
N ALA A 92 20.19 22.38 -11.73
CA ALA A 92 21.56 22.87 -11.89
C ALA A 92 22.60 21.81 -11.50
N THR A 93 22.41 21.13 -10.37
CA THR A 93 23.40 20.17 -9.84
C THR A 93 23.10 18.72 -10.21
N LYS A 94 21.90 18.45 -10.74
CA LYS A 94 21.33 17.10 -10.90
C LYS A 94 21.29 16.28 -9.60
N ALA A 95 21.46 16.93 -8.45
CA ALA A 95 21.42 16.28 -7.16
C ALA A 95 19.98 15.96 -6.75
N VAL A 96 19.80 14.83 -6.09
CA VAL A 96 18.54 14.45 -5.46
C VAL A 96 18.36 15.28 -4.20
N VAL A 97 17.27 16.04 -4.14
CA VAL A 97 16.91 16.90 -3.00
C VAL A 97 15.63 16.37 -2.37
N ILE A 98 15.67 16.13 -1.07
CA ILE A 98 14.52 15.70 -0.29
C ILE A 98 13.57 16.89 -0.10
N ARG A 99 12.27 16.65 -0.32
CA ARG A 99 11.23 17.67 -0.10
C ARG A 99 11.11 18.02 1.38
N PRO A 100 10.62 19.23 1.74
CA PRO A 100 10.55 19.62 3.13
C PRO A 100 9.65 18.69 3.96
N LEU A 101 10.13 18.27 5.12
CA LEU A 101 9.55 17.19 5.92
C LEU A 101 8.22 17.58 6.58
N GLN A 102 8.04 18.88 6.88
CA GLN A 102 6.84 19.42 7.54
C GLN A 102 5.55 19.20 6.73
N HIS A 103 5.67 18.90 5.44
CA HIS A 103 4.52 18.65 4.59
C HIS A 103 3.98 17.23 4.74
N PHE A 104 4.72 16.33 5.40
CA PHE A 104 4.39 14.91 5.43
C PHE A 104 3.97 14.44 6.82
N THR A 105 2.90 13.66 6.85
CA THR A 105 2.40 12.99 8.06
C THR A 105 2.07 11.54 7.74
N VAL A 106 2.49 10.62 8.62
CA VAL A 106 2.22 9.19 8.46
C VAL A 106 0.97 8.84 9.27
N TYR A 107 0.00 8.23 8.62
CA TYR A 107 -1.24 7.74 9.22
C TYR A 107 -1.23 6.22 9.29
N GLY A 108 -1.43 5.67 10.48
CA GLY A 108 -1.76 4.26 10.70
C GLY A 108 -3.24 4.12 11.08
N GLN A 109 -3.89 3.04 10.65
CA GLN A 109 -5.30 2.78 10.94
C GLN A 109 -5.45 1.49 11.72
N LYS A 110 -6.28 1.51 12.78
CA LYS A 110 -6.77 0.28 13.41
C LYS A 110 -8.01 -0.17 12.67
N GLU A 111 -7.94 -1.36 12.10
CA GLU A 111 -9.08 -1.98 11.46
C GLU A 111 -9.90 -2.79 12.47
N ARG A 112 -11.20 -2.53 12.57
CA ARG A 112 -12.07 -3.18 13.57
C ARG A 112 -12.89 -4.33 13.00
N ASN A 113 -13.36 -4.20 11.76
CA ASN A 113 -14.23 -5.20 11.15
C ASN A 113 -13.88 -5.40 9.68
N ILE A 114 -13.34 -6.57 9.35
CA ILE A 114 -13.00 -6.96 7.98
C ILE A 114 -14.21 -7.55 7.25
N VAL A 115 -15.22 -7.97 8.01
CA VAL A 115 -16.38 -8.69 7.47
C VAL A 115 -17.40 -7.72 6.89
N ASP A 116 -17.41 -6.47 7.36
CA ASP A 116 -18.27 -5.41 6.83
C ASP A 116 -17.39 -4.35 6.16
N PRO A 117 -17.23 -4.35 4.83
CA PRO A 117 -16.41 -3.37 4.12
C PRO A 117 -17.10 -1.99 3.99
N GLU A 118 -18.40 -1.90 4.28
CA GLU A 118 -19.17 -0.66 4.19
C GLU A 118 -19.30 0.06 5.53
N TRP A 119 -18.80 -0.55 6.61
CA TRP A 119 -19.00 -0.10 8.00
C TRP A 119 -18.59 1.34 8.31
N ASN A 120 -17.92 2.05 7.39
CA ASN A 120 -17.34 3.36 7.67
C ASN A 120 -16.92 4.21 6.46
N LEU A 121 -17.69 4.21 5.38
CA LEU A 121 -17.33 5.02 4.19
C LEU A 121 -17.27 6.53 4.48
N ASP A 122 -17.95 7.00 5.52
CA ASP A 122 -17.94 8.40 5.99
C ASP A 122 -16.74 8.73 6.90
N GLY A 123 -15.95 7.73 7.30
CA GLY A 123 -14.81 7.90 8.18
C GLY A 123 -15.19 8.26 9.63
N GLY A 124 -16.46 8.16 10.01
CA GLY A 124 -16.96 8.60 11.31
C GLY A 124 -16.43 7.78 12.48
N SER A 125 -16.24 6.47 12.28
CA SER A 125 -15.78 5.54 13.32
C SER A 125 -14.39 4.96 13.06
N ILE A 126 -13.62 5.57 12.15
CA ILE A 126 -12.26 5.10 11.84
C ILE A 126 -11.33 5.58 12.94
N CYS A 127 -10.66 4.62 13.59
CA CYS A 127 -9.58 4.92 14.52
C CYS A 127 -8.26 5.00 13.77
N PHE A 128 -7.58 6.14 13.84
CA PHE A 128 -6.26 6.31 13.25
C PHE A 128 -5.31 7.04 14.19
N GLN A 129 -4.02 6.90 13.91
CA GLN A 129 -2.92 7.58 14.59
C GLN A 129 -2.11 8.34 13.56
N ALA A 130 -1.77 9.60 13.85
CA ALA A 130 -0.93 10.43 13.01
C ALA A 130 0.46 10.61 13.64
N ARG A 131 1.53 10.43 12.86
CA ARG A 131 2.91 10.59 13.31
C ARG A 131 3.67 11.54 12.40
N LYS A 132 4.41 12.47 13.03
CA LYS A 132 5.25 13.43 12.32
C LYS A 132 6.48 12.74 11.70
N VAL A 133 6.84 13.19 10.51
CA VAL A 133 8.05 12.76 9.80
C VAL A 133 9.25 13.57 10.27
N VAL A 134 10.34 12.89 10.66
CA VAL A 134 11.60 13.53 11.08
C VAL A 134 12.75 13.33 10.10
N GLU A 135 12.68 12.29 9.28
CA GLU A 135 13.70 12.00 8.27
C GLU A 135 13.09 11.20 7.12
N ILE A 136 13.59 11.43 5.91
CA ILE A 136 13.30 10.58 4.75
C ILE A 136 14.64 10.12 4.18
N ARG A 137 14.86 8.81 4.17
CA ARG A 137 16.05 8.15 3.63
C ARG A 137 15.70 7.45 2.32
N PRO A 138 15.81 8.13 1.16
CA PRO A 138 15.69 7.44 -0.11
C PRO A 138 16.81 6.40 -0.23
N HIS A 139 16.52 5.29 -0.91
CA HIS A 139 17.55 4.33 -1.28
C HIS A 139 18.65 5.06 -2.08
N PRO A 140 19.95 4.76 -1.88
CA PRO A 140 21.04 5.51 -2.53
C PRO A 140 21.00 5.53 -4.07
N ARG A 141 20.25 4.61 -4.68
CA ARG A 141 20.04 4.52 -6.12
C ARG A 141 18.67 5.04 -6.59
N CYS A 142 17.84 5.55 -5.69
CA CYS A 142 16.60 6.22 -6.05
C CYS A 142 16.93 7.53 -6.78
N THR A 143 16.37 7.73 -7.95
CA THR A 143 16.51 8.97 -8.72
C THR A 143 15.25 9.21 -9.56
N PRO A 144 14.66 10.42 -9.54
CA PRO A 144 13.46 10.71 -10.32
C PRO A 144 13.77 11.13 -11.76
N VAL A 145 15.04 11.10 -12.20
CA VAL A 145 15.46 11.54 -13.56
C VAL A 145 15.47 10.40 -14.57
N ASN A 146 15.69 9.17 -14.12
CA ASN A 146 15.97 8.04 -15.01
C ASN A 146 14.88 6.98 -14.90
N ASP A 147 14.77 6.12 -15.92
CA ASP A 147 13.99 4.86 -15.86
C ASP A 147 14.31 4.01 -14.63
N LEU A 148 15.46 4.27 -13.97
CA LEU A 148 15.87 3.70 -12.69
C LEU A 148 14.90 3.95 -11.54
N ASP A 149 14.09 5.01 -11.60
CA ASP A 149 13.03 5.24 -10.62
C ASP A 149 12.18 3.97 -10.52
N SER A 150 11.87 3.35 -11.65
CA SER A 150 11.10 2.10 -11.71
C SER A 150 11.68 0.95 -10.91
N TYR A 151 12.99 0.88 -10.60
CA TYR A 151 13.63 -0.29 -9.94
C TYR A 151 14.11 -0.03 -8.52
N TYR A 152 14.50 1.20 -8.23
CA TYR A 152 15.02 1.62 -6.94
C TYR A 152 14.08 2.62 -6.26
N ASN A 153 12.78 2.56 -6.59
CA ASN A 153 11.73 3.38 -5.97
C ASN A 153 11.50 3.02 -4.50
N PHE A 154 12.49 3.16 -3.64
CA PHE A 154 12.39 2.80 -2.23
C PHE A 154 12.86 3.96 -1.37
N ALA A 155 12.10 4.26 -0.33
CA ALA A 155 12.51 5.15 0.75
C ALA A 155 12.12 4.55 2.10
N VAL A 156 12.88 4.93 3.13
CA VAL A 156 12.46 4.79 4.51
C VAL A 156 12.08 6.15 5.06
N ILE A 157 10.88 6.25 5.61
CA ILE A 157 10.44 7.40 6.38
C ILE A 157 10.65 7.10 7.85
N VAL A 158 11.37 7.97 8.55
CA VAL A 158 11.57 7.90 9.99
C VAL A 158 10.56 8.81 10.68
N MET A 159 9.83 8.25 11.63
CA MET A 159 8.82 8.95 12.42
C MET A 159 9.41 9.48 13.73
N GLU A 160 8.86 10.59 14.22
CA GLU A 160 9.26 11.16 15.51
C GLU A 160 9.02 10.17 16.66
N LYS A 161 7.81 9.58 16.69
CA LYS A 161 7.40 8.58 17.67
C LYS A 161 6.83 7.34 16.96
N PRO A 162 6.92 6.15 17.57
CA PRO A 162 6.23 4.98 17.06
C PRO A 162 4.70 5.13 17.17
N PHE A 163 3.97 4.30 16.44
CA PHE A 163 2.55 4.10 16.69
C PHE A 163 2.36 3.38 18.02
N LEU A 164 1.29 3.74 18.73
CA LEU A 164 0.86 3.05 19.92
C LEU A 164 0.22 1.71 19.54
N VAL A 165 0.56 0.66 20.28
CA VAL A 165 0.09 -0.70 20.03
C VAL A 165 -0.60 -1.30 21.25
N PHE A 166 -1.61 -2.13 21.01
CA PHE A 166 -2.38 -2.78 22.05
C PHE A 166 -1.57 -3.92 22.66
N ARG A 167 -1.48 -3.97 24.00
CA ARG A 167 -0.82 -5.00 24.86
C ARG A 167 -0.47 -6.34 24.19
N GLN A 168 0.55 -6.34 23.34
CA GLN A 168 0.97 -7.50 22.57
C GLN A 168 2.49 -7.53 22.54
N PHE A 169 3.03 -8.75 22.50
CA PHE A 169 4.48 -8.98 22.45
C PHE A 169 5.11 -8.61 21.11
N THR A 170 4.31 -8.29 20.09
CA THR A 170 4.78 -8.04 18.72
C THR A 170 4.19 -6.78 18.13
N TYR A 171 5.05 -5.94 17.57
CA TYR A 171 4.67 -4.77 16.80
C TYR A 171 4.13 -5.17 15.43
N PRO A 172 3.12 -4.46 14.86
CA PRO A 172 2.60 -4.74 13.53
C PRO A 172 3.60 -4.28 12.47
N THR A 173 4.68 -5.04 12.28
CA THR A 173 5.66 -4.83 11.22
C THR A 173 5.30 -5.64 9.98
N LEU A 174 5.72 -5.12 8.82
CA LEU A 174 5.73 -5.80 7.55
C LEU A 174 6.43 -7.16 7.67
N ASN A 175 5.69 -8.22 7.36
CA ASN A 175 6.26 -9.55 7.28
C ASN A 175 6.92 -9.77 5.91
N PHE A 176 8.23 -9.97 5.88
CA PHE A 176 8.97 -10.33 4.67
C PHE A 176 10.04 -11.39 5.00
N PRO A 177 10.43 -12.24 4.06
CA PRO A 177 11.37 -13.34 4.34
C PRO A 177 12.72 -12.86 4.88
N SER A 178 13.16 -13.50 5.97
CA SER A 178 14.42 -13.19 6.66
C SER A 178 15.65 -13.75 5.95
N VAL A 179 15.45 -14.55 4.89
CA VAL A 179 16.42 -15.15 3.97
C VAL A 179 16.11 -14.73 2.53
N LEU A 180 17.13 -14.32 1.75
CA LEU A 180 16.96 -13.84 0.38
C LEU A 180 16.43 -14.93 -0.57
N GLN A 181 16.85 -16.18 -0.38
CA GLN A 181 16.42 -17.32 -1.19
C GLN A 181 14.89 -17.51 -1.13
N ASP A 182 14.30 -17.35 0.04
CA ASP A 182 12.84 -17.43 0.22
C ASP A 182 12.13 -16.30 -0.51
N MET A 183 12.69 -15.08 -0.49
CA MET A 183 12.18 -13.95 -1.28
C MET A 183 12.19 -14.28 -2.79
N VAL A 184 13.31 -14.82 -3.29
CA VAL A 184 13.43 -15.24 -4.70
C VAL A 184 12.40 -16.33 -5.03
N TYR A 185 12.20 -17.30 -4.15
CA TYR A 185 11.19 -18.35 -4.31
C TYR A 185 9.78 -17.77 -4.41
N TRP A 186 9.37 -16.90 -3.49
CA TRP A 186 8.04 -16.30 -3.50
C TRP A 186 7.79 -15.43 -4.74
N VAL A 187 8.78 -14.62 -5.13
CA VAL A 187 8.69 -13.80 -6.35
C VAL A 187 8.58 -14.68 -7.60
N SER A 188 9.35 -15.78 -7.66
CA SER A 188 9.26 -16.75 -8.75
C SER A 188 7.88 -17.39 -8.84
N LEU A 189 7.30 -17.74 -7.69
CA LEU A 189 5.96 -18.33 -7.61
C LEU A 189 4.90 -17.38 -8.18
N VAL A 190 4.94 -16.10 -7.81
CA VAL A 190 4.03 -15.07 -8.33
C VAL A 190 4.20 -14.88 -9.83
N ASN A 191 5.44 -14.91 -10.31
CA ASN A 191 5.73 -14.77 -11.73
C ASN A 191 5.25 -15.98 -12.57
N ILE A 192 5.10 -17.16 -11.98
CA ILE A 192 4.68 -18.38 -12.67
C ILE A 192 3.17 -18.61 -12.56
N ARG A 193 2.57 -18.36 -11.39
CA ARG A 193 1.15 -18.61 -11.11
C ARG A 193 0.30 -17.37 -11.37
N ARG A 194 -0.72 -17.48 -12.22
CA ARG A 194 -1.66 -16.39 -12.54
C ARG A 194 -2.51 -15.93 -11.35
N ASP A 195 -2.87 -16.86 -10.48
CA ASP A 195 -3.61 -16.59 -9.25
C ASP A 195 -2.76 -17.05 -8.05
N PRO A 196 -1.79 -16.23 -7.62
CA PRO A 196 -0.89 -16.59 -6.54
C PRO A 196 -1.53 -16.43 -5.14
N GLY A 197 -2.79 -16.00 -5.04
CA GLY A 197 -3.41 -15.62 -3.77
C GLY A 197 -2.76 -14.37 -3.16
N CYS A 198 -2.39 -13.41 -4.01
CA CYS A 198 -1.79 -12.15 -3.58
C CYS A 198 -2.82 -11.01 -3.53
N GLU A 199 -2.54 -10.04 -2.67
CA GLU A 199 -3.35 -8.86 -2.44
C GLU A 199 -2.46 -7.61 -2.37
N ILE A 200 -3.02 -6.45 -2.72
CA ILE A 200 -2.37 -5.14 -2.54
C ILE A 200 -3.23 -4.32 -1.56
N PRO A 201 -3.05 -4.51 -0.24
CA PRO A 201 -3.80 -3.74 0.74
C PRO A 201 -3.48 -2.26 0.60
N LEU A 202 -4.52 -1.43 0.48
CA LEU A 202 -4.36 0.01 0.32
C LEU A 202 -5.49 0.78 1.00
N LEU A 203 -5.13 1.98 1.46
CA LEU A 203 -6.03 2.93 2.10
C LEU A 203 -6.69 3.78 1.00
N TYR A 204 -7.99 3.59 0.78
CA TYR A 204 -8.86 4.31 -0.15
C TYR A 204 -9.09 5.77 0.26
N TYR A 205 -9.62 6.55 -0.70
CA TYR A 205 -9.91 7.98 -0.62
C TYR A 205 -8.68 8.87 -0.44
N HIS A 206 -7.94 9.03 -1.55
CA HIS A 206 -6.69 9.79 -1.58
C HIS A 206 -6.80 11.24 -1.11
N ALA A 207 -7.97 11.87 -1.20
CA ALA A 207 -8.22 13.27 -0.83
C ALA A 207 -8.86 13.45 0.55
N GLN A 208 -9.12 12.36 1.29
CA GLN A 208 -9.68 12.45 2.63
C GLN A 208 -8.57 12.33 3.67
N VAL A 209 -8.58 13.20 4.69
CA VAL A 209 -7.61 13.15 5.79
C VAL A 209 -7.78 11.88 6.62
N LYS A 210 -8.96 11.26 6.65
CA LYS A 210 -9.17 9.98 7.34
C LYS A 210 -8.84 8.81 6.40
N PRO A 211 -7.87 7.94 6.73
CA PRO A 211 -7.54 6.79 5.89
C PRO A 211 -8.63 5.72 6.01
N VAL A 212 -9.08 5.13 4.90
CA VAL A 212 -10.05 4.01 4.91
C VAL A 212 -9.43 2.80 4.23
N LEU A 213 -9.12 1.71 4.95
CA LEU A 213 -8.60 0.49 4.32
C LEU A 213 -9.66 -0.20 3.45
N SER A 214 -9.20 -0.77 2.33
CA SER A 214 -10.02 -1.67 1.53
C SER A 214 -9.48 -3.08 1.52
N HIS A 215 -10.40 -4.03 1.72
CA HIS A 215 -10.10 -5.45 1.77
C HIS A 215 -10.26 -6.16 0.42
N HIS A 216 -10.78 -5.47 -0.61
CA HIS A 216 -11.12 -6.08 -1.90
C HIS A 216 -10.02 -5.94 -2.95
N MET A 217 -8.77 -6.18 -2.54
CA MET A 217 -7.60 -5.87 -3.37
C MET A 217 -6.85 -7.12 -3.84
N ARG A 218 -7.60 -8.16 -4.23
CA ARG A 218 -7.04 -9.39 -4.82
C ARG A 218 -6.52 -9.13 -6.23
N VAL A 219 -5.28 -9.57 -6.48
CA VAL A 219 -4.63 -9.37 -7.77
C VAL A 219 -4.37 -10.68 -8.50
N LYS A 220 -4.38 -10.60 -9.83
CA LYS A 220 -3.80 -11.61 -10.71
C LYS A 220 -2.43 -11.16 -11.18
N SER A 221 -1.53 -12.10 -11.40
CA SER A 221 -0.19 -11.79 -11.94
C SER A 221 -0.15 -11.85 -13.46
N LEU A 222 0.79 -11.12 -14.02
CA LEU A 222 1.24 -11.23 -15.41
C LEU A 222 2.65 -11.80 -15.40
N ARG A 223 2.89 -12.80 -16.23
CA ARG A 223 4.24 -13.37 -16.40
C ARG A 223 5.16 -12.28 -16.96
N TYR A 224 6.18 -11.93 -16.21
CA TYR A 224 6.97 -10.72 -16.43
C TYR A 224 7.54 -10.63 -17.86
N PHE A 225 8.24 -11.67 -18.33
CA PHE A 225 8.93 -11.64 -19.63
C PHE A 225 8.04 -11.77 -20.87
N VAL A 226 6.90 -12.46 -20.74
CA VAL A 226 6.07 -12.87 -21.89
C VAL A 226 4.77 -12.09 -21.98
N GLU A 227 4.27 -11.57 -20.85
CA GLU A 227 3.02 -10.82 -20.79
C GLU A 227 3.27 -9.38 -20.35
N CYS A 228 4.06 -9.15 -19.29
CA CYS A 228 4.21 -7.78 -18.77
C CYS A 228 5.07 -6.87 -19.64
N ILE A 229 6.31 -7.28 -19.96
CA ILE A 229 7.25 -6.45 -20.74
C ILE A 229 6.62 -5.96 -22.06
N PRO A 230 5.99 -6.83 -22.88
CA PRO A 230 5.34 -6.36 -24.11
C PRO A 230 4.26 -5.32 -23.87
N ARG A 231 3.51 -5.42 -22.75
CA ARG A 231 2.42 -4.50 -22.40
C ARG A 231 2.89 -3.17 -21.84
N ILE A 232 4.00 -3.17 -21.09
CA ILE A 232 4.65 -1.92 -20.66
C ILE A 232 5.16 -1.15 -21.89
N CYS A 233 5.73 -1.87 -22.86
CA CYS A 233 6.33 -1.29 -24.05
C CYS A 233 5.35 -1.08 -25.22
N GLU A 234 4.05 -1.34 -25.02
CA GLU A 234 3.03 -1.11 -26.04
C GLU A 234 2.62 0.36 -26.08
N PHE A 235 2.38 0.85 -27.29
CA PHE A 235 1.96 2.23 -27.54
C PHE A 235 0.48 2.25 -27.93
N PRO A 236 -0.26 3.31 -27.54
CA PRO A 236 -1.65 3.44 -27.97
C PRO A 236 -1.74 3.50 -29.51
N PRO A 237 -2.85 3.01 -30.08
CA PRO A 237 -3.10 3.13 -31.51
C PRO A 237 -3.02 4.60 -31.92
N TYR A 238 -2.40 4.87 -33.07
CA TYR A 238 -2.25 6.24 -33.54
C TYR A 238 -3.63 6.80 -33.90
N VAL A 239 -4.16 7.68 -33.06
CA VAL A 239 -5.31 8.51 -33.41
C VAL A 239 -4.75 9.84 -33.87
N PHE A 240 -4.76 10.09 -35.18
CA PHE A 240 -4.50 11.43 -35.70
C PHE A 240 -5.66 12.32 -35.26
N THR A 241 -5.48 13.07 -34.17
CA THR A 241 -6.42 14.11 -33.76
C THR A 241 -5.83 15.45 -34.16
N PRO A 242 -6.36 16.12 -35.20
CA PRO A 242 -6.01 17.49 -35.49
C PRO A 242 -6.34 18.36 -34.27
N GLY A 243 -5.32 18.96 -33.65
CA GLY A 243 -5.49 19.91 -32.54
C GLY A 243 -5.46 19.34 -31.11
N ALA A 244 -5.10 18.08 -30.88
CA ALA A 244 -4.97 17.55 -29.51
C ALA A 244 -3.82 18.22 -28.72
N PHE A 245 -4.13 18.67 -27.50
CA PHE A 245 -3.18 19.28 -26.56
C PHE A 245 -2.12 18.27 -26.08
N ARG A 246 -0.90 18.76 -25.90
CA ARG A 246 0.31 17.98 -25.59
C ARG A 246 0.42 17.73 -24.08
N TYR A 247 0.50 16.47 -23.65
CA TYR A 247 0.92 16.12 -22.29
C TYR A 247 2.44 15.86 -22.25
N PRO A 248 3.19 16.46 -21.30
CA PRO A 248 4.63 16.23 -21.17
C PRO A 248 4.89 14.86 -20.53
N GLY A 249 5.57 13.96 -21.24
CA GLY A 249 5.97 12.64 -20.74
C GLY A 249 5.65 11.48 -21.69
N HIS A 250 4.73 11.69 -22.65
CA HIS A 250 4.59 10.79 -23.80
C HIS A 250 5.57 11.19 -24.89
N PHE A 251 6.00 10.20 -25.68
CA PHE A 251 6.77 10.35 -26.92
C PHE A 251 6.42 11.64 -27.66
N PRO A 252 7.36 12.33 -28.34
CA PRO A 252 7.02 13.47 -29.16
C PRO A 252 5.92 13.06 -30.15
N SER A 253 4.68 13.45 -29.83
CA SER A 253 3.47 13.09 -30.57
C SER A 253 3.44 13.76 -31.94
N ALA A 254 4.37 14.69 -32.20
CA ALA A 254 4.64 15.29 -33.47
C ALA A 254 6.00 14.82 -34.04
N PHE A 255 6.08 13.54 -34.41
CA PHE A 255 7.06 13.15 -35.43
C PHE A 255 6.43 13.45 -36.79
N HIS A 256 6.88 14.49 -37.48
CA HIS A 256 6.43 14.92 -38.82
C HIS A 256 6.89 13.97 -39.95
N GLY A 257 7.00 12.67 -39.66
CA GLY A 257 7.39 11.64 -40.61
C GLY A 257 6.20 11.02 -41.33
N THR A 258 6.47 10.31 -42.43
CA THR A 258 5.46 9.49 -43.12
C THR A 258 4.91 8.41 -42.17
N PRO A 259 3.69 7.88 -42.41
CA PRO A 259 3.16 6.77 -41.60
C PRO A 259 4.06 5.53 -41.54
N ALA A 260 4.93 5.33 -42.54
CA ALA A 260 5.94 4.27 -42.52
C ALA A 260 7.09 4.58 -41.54
N GLN A 261 7.60 5.81 -41.54
CA GLN A 261 8.63 6.26 -40.59
C GLN A 261 8.14 6.21 -39.15
N GLN A 262 6.92 6.68 -38.89
CA GLN A 262 6.31 6.61 -37.55
C GLN A 262 6.18 5.16 -37.06
N ARG A 263 5.76 4.23 -37.93
CA ARG A 263 5.72 2.79 -37.60
C ARG A 263 7.11 2.22 -37.29
N ALA A 264 8.12 2.56 -38.09
CA ALA A 264 9.49 2.11 -37.87
C ALA A 264 10.05 2.61 -36.53
N ILE A 265 9.82 3.88 -36.19
CA ILE A 265 10.27 4.48 -34.92
C ILE A 265 9.56 3.85 -33.73
N ARG A 266 8.25 3.62 -33.81
CA ARG A 266 7.48 2.92 -32.77
C ARG A 266 8.01 1.51 -32.54
N GLU A 267 8.25 0.77 -33.62
CA GLU A 267 8.78 -0.59 -33.54
C GLU A 267 10.19 -0.62 -32.94
N GLN A 268 11.07 0.29 -33.38
CA GLN A 268 12.41 0.42 -32.82
C GLN A 268 12.36 0.78 -31.33
N THR A 269 11.47 1.71 -30.95
CA THR A 269 11.29 2.12 -29.55
C THR A 269 10.79 0.97 -28.71
N ARG A 270 9.77 0.25 -29.17
CA ARG A 270 9.24 -0.93 -28.49
C ARG A 270 10.38 -1.93 -28.24
N LYS A 271 11.17 -2.25 -29.26
CA LYS A 271 12.34 -3.13 -29.12
C LYS A 271 13.36 -2.62 -28.11
N MET A 272 13.70 -1.33 -28.13
CA MET A 272 14.63 -0.74 -27.15
C MET A 272 14.08 -0.81 -25.72
N CYS A 273 12.78 -0.56 -25.53
CA CYS A 273 12.10 -0.72 -24.24
C CYS A 273 12.15 -2.17 -23.77
N GLU A 274 11.77 -3.13 -24.62
CA GLU A 274 11.78 -4.54 -24.28
C GLU A 274 13.19 -5.05 -23.96
N GLU A 275 14.19 -4.69 -24.77
CA GLU A 275 15.58 -5.03 -24.51
C GLU A 275 16.08 -4.46 -23.19
N SER A 276 15.74 -3.21 -22.89
CA SER A 276 16.11 -2.56 -21.62
C SER A 276 15.49 -3.30 -20.44
N LEU A 277 14.18 -3.56 -20.48
CA LEU A 277 13.45 -4.29 -19.44
C LEU A 277 13.88 -5.77 -19.29
N ARG A 278 14.32 -6.41 -20.38
CA ARG A 278 14.85 -7.79 -20.36
C ARG A 278 16.26 -7.89 -19.81
N ARG A 279 17.12 -6.89 -20.09
CA ARG A 279 18.48 -6.81 -19.51
C ARG A 279 18.43 -6.63 -17.99
N LEU A 280 17.35 -6.06 -17.49
CA LEU A 280 17.11 -5.91 -16.08
C LEU A 280 16.77 -7.27 -15.46
N GLN A 281 17.54 -7.60 -14.42
CA GLN A 281 17.62 -8.92 -13.80
C GLN A 281 16.26 -9.53 -13.47
N ASN A 282 16.15 -10.86 -13.68
CA ASN A 282 15.04 -11.70 -13.25
C ASN A 282 14.62 -11.37 -11.81
N PHE A 283 13.31 -11.40 -11.55
CA PHE A 283 12.70 -11.26 -10.22
C PHE A 283 12.72 -9.87 -9.60
N THR A 284 13.25 -8.85 -10.27
CA THR A 284 13.33 -7.51 -9.65
C THR A 284 12.06 -6.68 -9.79
N MET A 285 11.19 -7.06 -10.74
CA MET A 285 9.85 -6.51 -10.88
C MET A 285 8.84 -7.64 -11.12
N LEU A 286 7.60 -7.37 -10.73
CA LEU A 286 6.42 -8.17 -11.06
C LEU A 286 5.35 -7.25 -11.63
N CYS A 287 4.36 -7.83 -12.30
CA CYS A 287 3.22 -7.06 -12.76
C CYS A 287 1.93 -7.75 -12.35
N THR A 288 0.99 -6.97 -11.83
CA THR A 288 -0.26 -7.47 -11.27
C THR A 288 -1.42 -6.56 -11.62
N TYR A 289 -2.64 -7.08 -11.65
CA TYR A 289 -3.84 -6.28 -11.94
C TYR A 289 -5.02 -6.75 -11.09
N PHE A 290 -5.95 -5.84 -10.83
CA PHE A 290 -7.21 -6.17 -10.17
C PHE A 290 -8.18 -6.76 -11.20
N TYR A 291 -8.43 -8.05 -11.14
CA TYR A 291 -9.30 -8.71 -12.11
C TYR A 291 -10.78 -8.28 -12.02
N GLN A 292 -11.18 -7.64 -10.91
CA GLN A 292 -12.51 -7.12 -10.68
C GLN A 292 -12.67 -5.67 -11.14
N PHE A 293 -11.56 -4.94 -11.31
CA PHE A 293 -11.56 -3.51 -11.63
C PHE A 293 -10.67 -3.29 -12.86
N PRO A 294 -11.27 -3.18 -14.06
CA PRO A 294 -10.50 -3.07 -15.30
C PRO A 294 -9.68 -1.80 -15.40
N GLN A 295 -10.11 -0.75 -14.70
CA GLN A 295 -9.49 0.55 -14.69
C GLN A 295 -9.01 0.89 -13.28
N ILE A 296 -7.79 1.38 -13.18
CA ILE A 296 -7.26 2.01 -11.99
C ILE A 296 -7.99 3.34 -11.86
N LYS A 297 -8.60 3.59 -10.71
CA LYS A 297 -9.11 4.92 -10.38
C LYS A 297 -7.90 5.83 -10.20
N ILE A 298 -7.47 6.46 -11.30
CA ILE A 298 -6.47 7.52 -11.27
C ILE A 298 -7.06 8.63 -10.40
N GLY A 299 -6.25 9.19 -9.50
CA GLY A 299 -6.69 10.25 -8.59
C GLY A 299 -7.22 11.47 -9.36
N HIS A 300 -7.81 12.41 -8.61
CA HIS A 300 -8.47 13.60 -9.16
C HIS A 300 -7.66 14.29 -10.30
N PRO A 301 -8.29 14.86 -11.34
CA PRO A 301 -7.62 15.48 -12.51
C PRO A 301 -6.59 16.61 -12.24
N TYR A 302 -6.40 17.03 -10.98
CA TYR A 302 -5.31 17.95 -10.59
C TYR A 302 -4.00 17.24 -10.25
N MET A 303 -4.03 15.90 -10.23
CA MET A 303 -2.84 15.10 -10.11
C MET A 303 -2.08 15.13 -11.45
N ASP A 304 -0.93 15.83 -11.47
CA ASP A 304 0.10 15.71 -12.50
C ASP A 304 0.34 14.21 -12.82
N VAL A 305 0.71 13.88 -14.06
CA VAL A 305 0.89 12.50 -14.56
C VAL A 305 1.87 11.70 -13.68
N ARG A 306 2.78 12.39 -12.97
CA ARG A 306 3.71 11.78 -11.99
C ARG A 306 3.11 11.51 -10.61
N SER A 307 1.99 12.14 -10.27
CA SER A 307 1.22 11.95 -9.03
C SER A 307 0.13 10.86 -9.15
N HIS A 308 0.14 10.10 -10.25
CA HIS A 308 -0.69 8.89 -10.45
C HIS A 308 -0.30 7.70 -9.54
N LEU A 309 0.67 7.92 -8.64
CA LEU A 309 1.20 6.92 -7.72
C LEU A 309 0.61 7.01 -6.32
N TRP A 310 -0.63 7.46 -6.16
CA TRP A 310 -1.26 7.47 -4.83
C TRP A 310 -1.29 6.08 -4.21
N THR A 311 -1.30 5.01 -5.03
CA THR A 311 -1.16 3.61 -4.62
C THR A 311 0.28 3.18 -4.38
N GLY A 312 1.28 4.01 -4.71
CA GLY A 312 2.71 3.69 -4.65
C GLY A 312 3.16 3.41 -3.23
N GLY A 313 4.01 2.39 -3.05
CA GLY A 313 4.49 1.94 -1.75
C GLY A 313 3.54 0.99 -1.02
N ALA A 314 2.34 0.73 -1.56
CA ALA A 314 1.46 -0.32 -1.07
C ALA A 314 2.09 -1.69 -1.31
N PRO A 315 2.21 -2.56 -0.30
CA PRO A 315 2.92 -3.82 -0.44
C PRO A 315 2.12 -4.81 -1.30
N LEU A 316 2.81 -5.63 -2.08
CA LEU A 316 2.25 -6.85 -2.63
C LEU A 316 2.43 -7.98 -1.60
N VAL A 317 1.32 -8.47 -1.07
CA VAL A 317 1.28 -9.46 0.00
C VAL A 317 0.74 -10.77 -0.55
N CYS A 318 1.48 -11.85 -0.39
CA CYS A 318 1.11 -13.18 -0.86
C CYS A 318 1.17 -14.14 0.31
N ASN A 319 0.04 -14.77 0.67
CA ASN A 319 -0.06 -15.66 1.84
C ASN A 319 0.54 -15.03 3.13
N GLY A 320 0.22 -13.75 3.39
CA GLY A 320 0.72 -13.02 4.56
C GLY A 320 2.19 -12.59 4.50
N THR A 321 2.88 -12.83 3.38
CA THR A 321 4.27 -12.44 3.16
C THR A 321 4.36 -11.34 2.12
N ALA A 322 4.94 -10.20 2.48
CA ALA A 322 5.19 -9.12 1.55
C ALA A 322 6.48 -9.35 0.77
N ILE A 323 6.39 -9.23 -0.56
CA ILE A 323 7.50 -9.55 -1.48
C ILE A 323 7.96 -8.36 -2.32
N GLY A 324 7.21 -7.27 -2.27
CA GLY A 324 7.47 -6.03 -2.99
C GLY A 324 6.43 -4.97 -2.64
N HIS A 325 6.49 -3.84 -3.33
CA HIS A 325 5.44 -2.83 -3.29
C HIS A 325 5.11 -2.32 -4.69
N THR A 326 3.96 -1.68 -4.84
CA THR A 326 3.57 -0.92 -6.03
C THR A 326 4.55 0.21 -6.29
N ALA A 327 5.18 0.19 -7.45
CA ALA A 327 6.11 1.23 -7.88
C ALA A 327 5.49 2.13 -8.94
N ILE A 328 4.75 1.54 -9.88
CA ILE A 328 4.13 2.22 -11.02
C ILE A 328 2.74 1.66 -11.30
N ALA A 329 1.81 2.51 -11.71
CA ALA A 329 0.54 2.12 -12.32
C ALA A 329 0.62 2.40 -13.82
N ILE A 330 0.24 1.43 -14.64
CA ILE A 330 0.21 1.54 -16.10
C ILE A 330 -1.26 1.62 -16.51
N ASP A 331 -1.62 2.80 -17.01
CA ASP A 331 -2.92 3.07 -17.61
C ASP A 331 -2.96 2.51 -19.05
N ARG A 332 -4.02 1.77 -19.34
CA ARG A 332 -4.23 0.98 -20.54
C ARG A 332 -5.57 1.26 -21.20
N HIS A 333 -6.35 2.23 -20.71
CA HIS A 333 -7.71 2.47 -21.21
C HIS A 333 -7.76 2.78 -22.72
N GLU A 334 -6.71 3.40 -23.28
CA GLU A 334 -6.64 3.73 -24.71
C GLU A 334 -5.98 2.65 -25.59
N MET A 335 -5.61 1.49 -25.03
CA MET A 335 -4.79 0.51 -25.74
C MET A 335 -5.63 -0.47 -26.56
N ALA A 336 -5.08 -0.98 -27.66
CA ALA A 336 -5.86 -1.74 -28.64
C ALA A 336 -6.13 -3.19 -28.21
N GLU A 337 -5.15 -3.87 -27.59
CA GLU A 337 -5.26 -5.31 -27.31
C GLU A 337 -5.64 -5.61 -25.85
N PHE A 338 -4.89 -5.06 -24.89
CA PHE A 338 -5.09 -5.31 -23.47
C PHE A 338 -5.47 -4.00 -22.77
N THR A 339 -6.76 -3.76 -22.57
CA THR A 339 -7.28 -2.50 -21.99
C THR A 339 -7.29 -2.47 -20.47
N GLN A 340 -6.92 -3.58 -19.83
CA GLN A 340 -6.88 -3.70 -18.38
C GLN A 340 -5.64 -3.01 -17.82
N ASP A 341 -5.86 -2.06 -16.92
CA ASP A 341 -4.79 -1.37 -16.21
C ASP A 341 -4.09 -2.33 -15.25
N PHE A 342 -2.80 -2.12 -15.03
CA PHE A 342 -2.00 -2.97 -14.16
C PHE A 342 -0.92 -2.20 -13.41
N TYR A 343 -0.42 -2.80 -12.34
CA TYR A 343 0.63 -2.28 -11.48
C TYR A 343 1.94 -2.97 -11.77
N VAL A 344 3.02 -2.20 -11.78
CA VAL A 344 4.40 -2.68 -11.69
C VAL A 344 4.79 -2.69 -10.23
N ILE A 345 5.23 -3.83 -9.76
CA ILE A 345 5.64 -4.08 -8.38
C ILE A 345 7.16 -4.16 -8.35
N ASN A 346 7.79 -3.31 -7.53
CA ASN A 346 9.20 -3.47 -7.20
C ASN A 346 9.36 -4.52 -6.13
N THR A 347 10.12 -5.56 -6.42
CA THR A 347 10.36 -6.63 -5.44
C THR A 347 11.44 -6.21 -4.45
N TYR A 348 11.35 -6.77 -3.24
CA TYR A 348 12.31 -6.49 -2.19
C TYR A 348 13.67 -7.16 -2.43
N ILE A 349 13.85 -7.98 -3.47
CA ILE A 349 15.10 -8.70 -3.75
C ILE A 349 16.30 -7.75 -3.85
N ARG A 350 16.18 -6.64 -4.60
CA ARG A 350 17.28 -5.69 -4.80
C ARG A 350 17.66 -4.92 -3.53
N VAL A 351 16.69 -4.68 -2.67
CA VAL A 351 16.82 -3.85 -1.47
C VAL A 351 16.82 -4.67 -0.18
N TRP A 352 16.85 -5.99 -0.28
CA TRP A 352 16.66 -6.89 0.85
C TRP A 352 17.71 -6.68 1.95
N SER A 353 18.99 -6.57 1.57
CA SER A 353 20.09 -6.34 2.51
C SER A 353 19.96 -4.97 3.19
N TRP A 354 19.58 -3.94 2.42
CA TRP A 354 19.31 -2.60 2.92
C TRP A 354 18.14 -2.60 3.91
N MET A 355 17.02 -3.24 3.58
CA MET A 355 15.87 -3.39 4.46
C MET A 355 16.21 -4.13 5.77
N LYS A 356 17.03 -5.18 5.72
CA LYS A 356 17.50 -5.87 6.94
C LYS A 356 18.38 -5.00 7.80
N ALA A 357 19.26 -4.20 7.20
CA ALA A 357 20.10 -3.27 7.94
C ALA A 357 19.24 -2.20 8.65
N LEU A 358 18.27 -1.61 7.93
CA LEU A 358 17.33 -0.63 8.48
C LEU A 358 16.46 -1.21 9.59
N ARG A 359 15.95 -2.43 9.43
CA ARG A 359 15.18 -3.12 10.48
C ARG A 359 16.02 -3.38 11.73
N LYS A 360 17.32 -3.66 11.58
CA LYS A 360 18.24 -3.80 12.71
C LYS A 360 18.51 -2.44 13.37
N GLU A 361 18.66 -1.39 12.58
CA GLU A 361 18.95 -0.03 13.04
C GLU A 361 17.79 0.57 13.85
N PHE A 362 16.56 0.48 13.34
CA PHE A 362 15.37 1.12 13.95
C PHE A 362 14.60 0.20 14.92
N GLY A 363 15.22 -0.91 15.34
CA GLY A 363 14.70 -1.84 16.34
C GLY A 363 13.99 -3.07 15.76
N GLN A 364 14.26 -4.24 16.37
CA GLN A 364 13.56 -5.50 16.09
C GLN A 364 12.24 -5.59 16.88
N ASN A 365 11.35 -6.49 16.47
CA ASN A 365 9.93 -6.62 16.84
C ASN A 365 9.57 -6.75 18.35
N TRP A 366 10.53 -6.72 19.28
CA TRP A 366 10.30 -6.68 20.73
C TRP A 366 10.15 -5.25 21.26
N LEU A 367 8.97 -4.93 21.78
CA LEU A 367 8.67 -3.61 22.31
C LEU A 367 9.42 -3.40 23.63
N GLU A 368 10.04 -2.23 23.80
CA GLU A 368 10.48 -1.81 25.13
C GLU A 368 9.25 -1.59 26.02
N ASP A 369 9.34 -1.92 27.31
CA ASP A 369 8.19 -1.90 28.24
C ASP A 369 7.44 -0.56 28.30
N HIS A 370 8.11 0.54 27.99
CA HIS A 370 7.51 1.87 27.98
C HIS A 370 6.64 2.15 26.74
N LEU A 371 6.78 1.35 25.68
CA LEU A 371 5.95 1.37 24.47
C LEU A 371 4.76 0.43 24.56
N ILE A 372 4.73 -0.43 25.58
CA ILE A 372 3.59 -1.29 25.90
C ILE A 372 2.62 -0.47 26.75
N GLU A 373 1.35 -0.43 26.34
CA GLU A 373 0.30 0.17 27.17
C GLU A 373 0.25 -0.53 28.54
N LYS A 374 0.70 0.18 29.59
CA LYS A 374 0.54 -0.24 30.99
C LYS A 374 -0.94 -0.40 31.34
N ASP A 375 -1.25 -1.18 32.38
CA ASP A 375 -2.63 -1.53 32.66
C ASP A 375 -3.51 -0.28 32.87
N MET A 376 -4.79 -0.30 32.46
CA MET A 376 -5.72 0.79 32.79
C MET A 376 -5.79 0.98 34.31
N LYS A 377 -5.61 -0.11 35.08
CA LYS A 377 -5.43 -0.08 36.53
C LYS A 377 -4.17 0.71 36.96
N ASP A 378 -3.05 0.55 36.25
CA ASP A 378 -1.78 1.22 36.55
C ASP A 378 -1.82 2.73 36.21
N ARG A 379 -2.75 3.14 35.35
CA ARG A 379 -3.00 4.55 35.00
C ARG A 379 -3.97 5.25 35.95
N GLY A 380 -4.42 4.58 37.02
CA GLY A 380 -5.38 5.13 37.96
C GLY A 380 -6.80 5.29 37.40
N ALA A 381 -7.10 4.66 36.26
CA ALA A 381 -8.46 4.65 35.73
C ALA A 381 -9.33 3.73 36.62
N LYS A 382 -10.29 4.32 37.32
CA LYS A 382 -11.30 3.55 38.06
C LYS A 382 -12.22 2.85 37.06
N ALA A 383 -12.54 1.59 37.32
CA ALA A 383 -13.60 0.90 36.60
C ALA A 383 -14.87 1.77 36.65
N ARG A 384 -15.58 1.87 35.52
CA ARG A 384 -16.80 2.68 35.43
C ARG A 384 -17.85 2.07 36.37
N GLU A 385 -18.01 2.64 37.56
CA GLU A 385 -19.10 2.27 38.47
C GLU A 385 -20.43 2.44 37.73
N GLY A 386 -21.17 1.35 37.53
CA GLY A 386 -22.46 1.36 36.82
C GLY A 386 -22.39 1.15 35.30
N GLY A 387 -21.23 0.84 34.70
CA GLY A 387 -21.18 0.36 33.33
C GLY A 387 -21.80 -1.04 33.21
N PRO A 388 -22.53 -1.37 32.12
CA PRO A 388 -23.05 -2.71 31.92
C PRO A 388 -21.87 -3.70 31.92
N ILE A 389 -21.93 -4.67 32.85
CA ILE A 389 -20.99 -5.78 32.89
C ILE A 389 -21.08 -6.45 31.51
N PRO A 390 -19.98 -6.58 30.77
CA PRO A 390 -20.01 -7.28 29.49
C PRO A 390 -20.58 -8.68 29.74
N PRO A 391 -21.56 -9.14 28.94
CA PRO A 391 -22.17 -10.44 29.16
C PRO A 391 -21.06 -11.49 29.17
N VAL A 392 -20.97 -12.23 30.27
CA VAL A 392 -20.07 -13.37 30.37
C VAL A 392 -20.45 -14.33 29.24
N PRO A 393 -19.50 -14.71 28.37
CA PRO A 393 -19.77 -15.67 27.30
C PRO A 393 -20.45 -16.91 27.88
N ALA A 394 -21.55 -17.37 27.27
CA ALA A 394 -22.40 -18.44 27.81
C ALA A 394 -21.63 -19.77 28.02
N ASP A 395 -20.53 -19.93 27.31
CA ASP A 395 -19.53 -20.99 27.40
C ASP A 395 -18.71 -20.96 28.70
N GLN A 396 -18.58 -19.82 29.38
CA GLN A 396 -17.93 -19.70 30.69
C GLN A 396 -18.87 -19.88 31.89
N VAL A 397 -20.19 -19.78 31.67
CA VAL A 397 -21.19 -20.03 32.73
C VAL A 397 -21.45 -21.53 32.94
N ARG A 398 -21.04 -22.38 31.99
CA ARG A 398 -21.29 -23.83 32.03
C ARG A 398 -20.22 -24.68 32.71
N SER A 399 -19.11 -24.12 33.19
CA SER A 399 -18.01 -24.93 33.76
C SER A 399 -17.91 -24.89 35.30
N LEU A 400 -18.96 -24.46 36.00
CA LEU A 400 -18.97 -24.41 37.47
C LEU A 400 -20.10 -25.24 38.13
N SER A 401 -20.82 -26.03 37.35
CA SER A 401 -21.78 -27.01 37.87
C SER A 401 -21.84 -28.21 36.93
N ASP A 402 -20.97 -29.18 37.14
CA ASP A 402 -21.33 -30.61 37.18
C ASP A 402 -20.06 -31.46 37.19
N ASP A 403 -19.84 -32.10 38.33
CA ASP A 403 -19.02 -33.29 38.47
C ASP A 403 -19.68 -34.45 37.69
N GLY A 404 -18.89 -35.16 36.88
CA GLY A 404 -19.15 -36.58 36.57
C GLY A 404 -19.32 -36.98 35.10
N ASN A 405 -18.48 -37.95 34.72
CA ASN A 405 -18.58 -38.90 33.60
C ASN A 405 -18.24 -38.48 32.16
N ASP A 406 -17.12 -39.04 31.71
CA ASP A 406 -16.92 -39.91 30.53
C ASP A 406 -17.65 -39.62 29.21
N ASP A 407 -16.80 -39.47 28.19
CA ASP A 407 -16.96 -39.82 26.77
C ASP A 407 -18.26 -39.46 26.04
N VAL A 408 -18.14 -38.59 25.03
CA VAL A 408 -18.41 -38.93 23.61
C VAL A 408 -18.08 -37.72 22.72
N MET A 409 -17.42 -38.02 21.62
CA MET A 409 -17.02 -37.11 20.56
C MET A 409 -18.16 -36.27 19.95
N ASN A 410 -17.74 -35.10 19.44
CA ASN A 410 -18.05 -34.53 18.11
C ASN A 410 -18.99 -33.30 18.06
N ARG A 411 -18.39 -32.11 17.84
CA ARG A 411 -18.80 -31.03 16.92
C ARG A 411 -17.86 -29.83 17.08
N SER A 412 -16.88 -29.65 16.18
CA SER A 412 -16.90 -28.69 15.06
C SER A 412 -17.11 -27.22 15.45
N THR A 413 -16.04 -26.42 15.44
CA THR A 413 -15.80 -25.25 14.57
C THR A 413 -14.75 -24.32 15.18
N MET A 414 -13.99 -23.63 14.31
CA MET A 414 -13.02 -22.58 14.59
C MET A 414 -11.74 -22.96 15.36
N ASN A 415 -10.73 -23.43 14.61
CA ASN A 415 -9.34 -23.12 14.94
C ASN A 415 -8.53 -23.07 13.64
N ARG A 416 -8.35 -21.86 13.10
CA ARG A 416 -7.42 -21.58 12.00
C ARG A 416 -6.40 -20.52 12.42
N GLN A 417 -5.86 -20.67 13.62
CA GLN A 417 -4.67 -19.97 14.10
C GLN A 417 -3.92 -20.90 15.05
N SER A 418 -3.05 -21.73 14.50
CA SER A 418 -1.81 -22.21 15.15
C SER A 418 -1.22 -23.31 14.25
N LEU A 419 -0.36 -22.90 13.32
CA LEU A 419 0.70 -23.72 12.73
C LEU A 419 1.58 -22.82 11.86
N ILE A 420 2.21 -21.84 12.52
CA ILE A 420 3.53 -21.34 12.10
C ILE A 420 4.48 -21.75 13.21
N MET A 421 4.75 -23.04 13.29
CA MET A 421 5.95 -23.58 13.94
C MET A 421 6.73 -24.32 12.86
N THR A 422 7.88 -23.74 12.50
CA THR A 422 9.10 -24.40 12.01
C THR A 422 8.93 -25.77 11.34
N PHE A 423 8.69 -25.79 10.03
CA PHE A 423 9.05 -26.93 9.17
C PHE A 423 10.53 -26.80 8.75
N GLY A 424 11.42 -27.02 9.71
CA GLY A 424 12.75 -27.53 9.41
C GLY A 424 12.67 -29.06 9.45
N SER A 425 13.28 -29.73 8.46
CA SER A 425 13.50 -31.19 8.39
C SER A 425 12.52 -32.04 7.57
N ILE A 426 12.30 -31.72 6.28
CA ILE A 426 12.01 -32.74 5.25
C ILE A 426 12.72 -32.34 3.95
N LEU A 427 14.06 -32.46 3.91
CA LEU A 427 14.81 -32.45 2.64
C LEU A 427 16.11 -33.28 2.74
N ALA A 428 16.03 -34.43 3.41
CA ALA A 428 17.10 -35.42 3.48
C ALA A 428 16.53 -36.83 3.29
N ALA A 429 15.85 -37.07 2.16
CA ALA A 429 15.40 -38.41 1.78
C ALA A 429 15.02 -38.52 0.28
N ILE A 430 15.74 -37.85 -0.64
CA ILE A 430 15.63 -38.13 -2.09
C ILE A 430 17.02 -37.96 -2.75
N THR A 431 17.99 -38.78 -2.35
CA THR A 431 19.23 -39.03 -3.13
C THR A 431 19.73 -40.45 -2.91
N ALA A 432 18.82 -41.42 -2.90
CA ALA A 432 19.16 -42.84 -2.78
C ALA A 432 18.12 -43.74 -3.47
N SER A 433 17.90 -43.58 -4.78
CA SER A 433 17.25 -44.61 -5.60
C SER A 433 17.30 -44.25 -7.10
N MET A 434 18.43 -44.50 -7.75
CA MET A 434 18.57 -44.81 -9.17
C MET A 434 20.06 -45.13 -9.36
N GLY A 435 20.51 -46.39 -9.26
CA GLY A 435 19.91 -47.56 -9.88
C GLY A 435 20.66 -47.80 -11.19
N CYS A 436 21.78 -48.50 -11.07
CA CYS A 436 22.55 -49.07 -12.16
C CYS A 436 21.62 -49.75 -13.20
N PHE A 437 21.82 -49.41 -14.47
CA PHE A 437 21.61 -50.35 -15.58
C PHE A 437 22.77 -50.18 -16.54
N GLY A 438 23.54 -51.25 -16.70
CA GLY A 438 24.59 -51.38 -17.71
C GLY A 438 24.09 -51.98 -19.02
N HIS A 439 25.06 -52.23 -19.90
CA HIS A 439 25.03 -52.84 -21.24
C HIS A 439 24.79 -51.90 -22.43
N SER A 440 25.87 -51.42 -23.05
CA SER A 440 26.57 -52.06 -24.18
C SER A 440 27.83 -51.27 -24.52
#